data_AF-A0A066YRQ1-F1
#
_entry.id   AF-A0A066YRQ1-F1
#
_cell.length_a   1.000
_cell.length_b   1.000
_cell.length_c   1.000
_cell.angle_alpha   90.00
_cell.angle_beta   90.00
_cell.angle_gamma   90.00
#
_symmetry.space_group_name_H-M   'P 1'
#
loop_
_entity.id
_entity.type
_entity.pdbx_description
1 polymer ?
#
loop_
_entity_poly.entity_id
_entity_poly.type
_entity_poly.pdbx_seq_one_letter_code
_entity_poly.pdbx_strand_id
1 'polypeptide(L)'
;MVAGVLYGLIPWRSSARQRMLACYALLVLGCSTLWAMPNLVSLAIAGLFCGLAIAPTLITGYTLVETLVADGAKTEAFTWLTGAIGLGLALGSTAAGQLIDHSGPSLGFTVALIGSGLGLVALVTMRDLLLSRGPSSRTVAGGAAVSREPAEAARRG
;
A
#
# COMPACT_ATOMS: atom_id res chain seq x y z
N MET A 1 -15.66 -0.37 7.60
CA MET A 1 -16.52 0.47 6.74
C MET A 1 -16.54 1.92 7.19
N VAL A 2 -16.90 2.24 8.45
CA VAL A 2 -16.91 3.63 8.96
C VAL A 2 -15.58 4.36 8.73
N ALA A 3 -14.46 3.74 9.09
CA ALA A 3 -13.10 4.27 8.85
C ALA A 3 -12.83 4.66 7.40
N GLY A 4 -13.19 3.78 6.46
CA GLY A 4 -12.98 4.00 5.03
C GLY A 4 -13.88 5.08 4.46
N VAL A 5 -15.14 5.15 4.92
CA VAL A 5 -16.08 6.21 4.53
C VAL A 5 -15.60 7.58 5.04
N LEU A 6 -15.21 7.68 6.32
CA LEU A 6 -14.66 8.91 6.89
C LEU A 6 -13.39 9.33 6.15
N TYR A 7 -12.48 8.40 5.85
CA TYR A 7 -11.26 8.70 5.11
C TYR A 7 -11.51 9.16 3.68
N GLY A 8 -12.50 8.57 3.00
CA GLY A 8 -12.89 8.91 1.63
C GLY A 8 -13.65 10.24 1.50
N LEU A 9 -14.31 10.68 2.56
CA LEU A 9 -15.02 11.98 2.60
C LEU A 9 -14.07 13.17 2.82
N ILE A 10 -12.87 12.93 3.32
CA ILE A 10 -11.91 14.00 3.61
C ILE A 10 -11.19 14.37 2.31
N PRO A 11 -11.27 15.64 1.82
CA PRO A 11 -10.47 16.10 0.70
C PRO A 11 -9.05 16.35 1.18
N TRP A 12 -8.18 15.37 1.00
CA TRP A 12 -6.81 15.43 1.49
C TRP A 12 -5.94 16.30 0.57
N ARG A 13 -5.41 17.39 1.13
CA ARG A 13 -4.44 18.27 0.46
C ARG A 13 -2.99 17.77 0.55
N SER A 14 -2.72 16.82 1.43
CA SER A 14 -1.39 16.27 1.68
C SER A 14 -1.01 15.18 0.67
N SER A 15 0.29 15.11 0.33
CA SER A 15 0.82 14.07 -0.56
C SER A 15 0.48 12.66 -0.07
N ALA A 16 0.13 11.74 -0.98
CA ALA A 16 -0.25 10.36 -0.64
C ALA A 16 0.83 9.64 0.20
N ARG A 17 2.10 9.96 -0.03
CA ARG A 17 3.23 9.48 0.78
C ARG A 17 3.17 9.91 2.24
N GLN A 18 2.98 11.21 2.49
CA GLN A 18 2.93 11.73 3.87
C GLN A 18 1.74 11.13 4.62
N ARG A 19 0.61 10.95 3.94
CA ARG A 19 -0.56 10.26 4.48
C ARG A 19 -0.25 8.80 4.80
N MET A 20 0.40 8.08 3.89
CA MET A 20 0.81 6.69 4.09
C MET A 20 1.72 6.57 5.31
N LEU A 21 2.77 7.39 5.41
CA LEU A 21 3.69 7.36 6.55
C LEU A 21 2.98 7.69 7.87
N ALA A 22 2.11 8.71 7.90
CA ALA A 22 1.40 9.09 9.11
C ALA A 22 0.39 8.02 9.56
N CYS A 23 -0.44 7.50 8.65
CA CYS A 23 -1.40 6.45 8.95
C CYS A 23 -0.71 5.15 9.38
N TYR A 24 0.38 4.79 8.70
CA TYR A 24 1.14 3.60 9.04
C TYR A 24 1.87 3.74 10.38
N ALA A 25 2.43 4.91 10.70
CA ALA A 25 3.01 5.17 12.01
C ALA A 25 1.97 5.07 13.13
N LEU A 26 0.76 5.64 12.92
CA LEU A 26 -0.36 5.49 13.85
C LEU A 26 -0.77 4.03 14.02
N LEU A 27 -0.76 3.24 12.95
CA LEU A 27 -1.03 1.81 13.01
C LEU A 27 0.00 1.08 13.89
N VAL A 28 1.30 1.33 13.70
CA VAL A 28 2.36 0.73 14.52
C VAL A 28 2.22 1.13 15.99
N LEU A 29 1.94 2.40 16.26
CA LEU A 29 1.68 2.88 17.62
C LEU A 29 0.49 2.15 18.24
N GLY A 30 -0.60 1.98 17.50
CA GLY A 30 -1.74 1.18 17.93
C GLY A 30 -1.32 -0.26 18.28
N CYS A 31 -0.67 -0.95 17.34
CA CYS A 31 -0.19 -2.33 17.53
C CYS A 31 0.76 -2.47 18.73
N SER A 32 1.59 -1.47 19.02
CA SER A 32 2.51 -1.48 20.16
C SER A 32 1.80 -1.51 21.51
N THR A 33 0.57 -1.03 21.60
CA THR A 33 -0.17 -0.96 22.87
C THR A 33 -0.92 -2.26 23.20
N LEU A 34 -1.24 -3.08 22.19
CA LEU A 34 -2.13 -4.25 22.36
C LEU A 34 -1.60 -5.30 23.34
N TRP A 35 -0.28 -5.50 23.37
CA TRP A 35 0.34 -6.44 24.30
C TRP A 35 0.08 -6.08 25.77
N ALA A 36 0.08 -4.78 26.09
CA ALA A 36 0.10 -4.28 27.46
C ALA A 36 -1.32 -4.07 28.04
N MET A 37 -2.37 -4.50 27.32
CA MET A 37 -3.75 -4.26 27.73
C MET A 37 -4.16 -5.19 28.89
N PRO A 38 -4.60 -4.64 30.03
CA PRO A 38 -4.85 -5.43 31.24
C PRO A 38 -6.19 -6.20 31.22
N ASN A 39 -7.14 -5.82 30.35
CA ASN A 39 -8.45 -6.46 30.29
C ASN A 39 -9.04 -6.45 28.87
N LEU A 40 -10.03 -7.33 28.64
CA LEU A 40 -10.65 -7.52 27.33
C LEU A 40 -11.31 -6.25 26.76
N VAL A 41 -11.88 -5.40 27.61
CA VAL A 41 -12.53 -4.15 27.18
C VAL A 41 -11.48 -3.16 26.65
N SER A 42 -10.38 -2.97 27.37
CA SER A 42 -9.27 -2.12 26.93
C SER A 42 -8.64 -2.63 25.63
N LEU A 43 -8.50 -3.95 25.50
CA LEU A 43 -8.02 -4.59 24.27
C LEU A 43 -8.99 -4.38 23.10
N ALA A 44 -10.29 -4.49 23.33
CA ALA A 44 -11.30 -4.25 22.30
C ALA A 44 -11.29 -2.80 21.81
N ILE A 45 -11.17 -1.83 22.72
CA ILE A 45 -11.06 -0.40 22.39
C ILE A 45 -9.78 -0.14 21.59
N ALA A 46 -8.62 -0.65 22.06
CA ALA A 46 -7.36 -0.50 21.34
C ALA A 46 -7.40 -1.16 19.96
N GLY A 47 -7.99 -2.36 19.86
CA GLY A 47 -8.21 -3.08 18.61
C GLY A 47 -9.10 -2.31 17.63
N LEU A 48 -10.13 -1.60 18.13
CA LEU A 48 -10.97 -0.73 17.31
C LEU A 48 -10.16 0.42 16.69
N PHE A 49 -9.29 1.07 17.48
CA PHE A 49 -8.40 2.11 16.96
C PHE A 49 -7.40 1.59 15.94
N CYS A 50 -6.83 0.40 16.18
CA CYS A 50 -6.02 -0.30 15.18
C CYS A 50 -6.81 -0.52 13.88
N GLY A 51 -8.04 -1.05 13.96
CA GLY A 51 -8.91 -1.23 12.80
C GLY A 51 -9.20 0.07 12.04
N LEU A 52 -9.38 1.17 12.77
CA LEU A 52 -9.57 2.51 12.20
C LEU A 52 -8.34 2.99 11.44
N ALA A 53 -7.12 2.61 11.85
CA ALA A 53 -5.87 2.93 11.18
C ALA A 53 -5.53 1.99 10.00
N ILE A 54 -6.00 0.73 10.03
CA ILE A 54 -5.78 -0.23 8.94
C ILE A 54 -6.46 0.22 7.65
N ALA A 55 -7.70 0.69 7.72
CA ALA A 55 -8.46 1.13 6.54
C ALA A 55 -7.76 2.25 5.72
N PRO A 56 -7.37 3.41 6.30
CA PRO A 56 -6.68 4.45 5.56
C PRO A 56 -5.31 4.01 5.05
N THR A 57 -4.63 3.10 5.76
CA THR A 57 -3.37 2.50 5.33
C THR A 57 -3.55 1.69 4.06
N LEU A 58 -4.56 0.80 4.02
CA LEU A 58 -4.88 0.01 2.84
C LEU A 58 -5.30 0.91 1.67
N ILE A 59 -6.23 1.84 1.89
CA ILE A 59 -6.71 2.76 0.84
C ILE A 59 -5.52 3.50 0.21
N THR A 60 -4.65 4.09 1.04
CA THR A 60 -3.48 4.83 0.54
C THR A 60 -2.49 3.92 -0.17
N GLY A 61 -2.27 2.70 0.33
CA GLY A 61 -1.41 1.71 -0.31
C GLY A 61 -1.89 1.31 -1.71
N TYR A 62 -3.18 1.01 -1.87
CA TYR A 62 -3.76 0.68 -3.17
C TYR A 62 -3.71 1.88 -4.13
N THR A 63 -4.04 3.09 -3.68
CA THR A 63 -3.91 4.33 -4.49
C THR A 63 -2.45 4.56 -4.92
N LEU A 64 -1.49 4.24 -4.06
CA LEU A 64 -0.07 4.41 -4.37
C LEU A 64 0.40 3.40 -5.43
N VAL A 65 -0.05 2.15 -5.36
CA VAL A 65 0.20 1.15 -6.41
C VAL A 65 -0.43 1.60 -7.74
N GLU A 66 -1.67 2.08 -7.71
CA GLU A 66 -2.36 2.58 -8.90
C GLU A 66 -1.61 3.72 -9.60
N THR A 67 -1.00 4.62 -8.82
CA THR A 67 -0.30 5.81 -9.35
C THR A 67 1.14 5.52 -9.79
N LEU A 68 1.79 4.50 -9.22
CA LEU A 68 3.18 4.15 -9.55
C LEU A 68 3.28 3.14 -10.71
N VAL A 69 2.31 2.26 -10.86
CA VAL A 69 2.32 1.18 -11.85
C VAL A 69 1.82 1.70 -13.21
N ALA A 70 2.41 1.21 -14.30
CA ALA A 70 1.98 1.58 -15.66
C ALA A 70 0.60 0.97 -15.94
N ASP A 71 -0.25 1.66 -16.71
CA ASP A 71 -1.64 1.23 -16.96
C ASP A 71 -1.75 -0.23 -17.44
N GLY A 72 -0.84 -0.68 -18.31
CA GLY A 72 -0.82 -2.06 -18.82
C GLY A 72 -0.43 -3.15 -17.81
N ALA A 73 0.06 -2.78 -16.62
CA ALA A 73 0.55 -3.72 -15.60
C ALA A 73 -0.22 -3.64 -14.26
N LYS A 74 -1.30 -2.84 -14.18
CA LYS A 74 -2.07 -2.64 -12.95
C LYS A 74 -2.70 -3.93 -12.41
N THR A 75 -3.27 -4.77 -13.29
CA THR A 75 -3.88 -6.04 -12.90
C THR A 75 -2.87 -6.99 -12.25
N GLU A 76 -1.66 -7.09 -12.84
CA GLU A 76 -0.60 -7.92 -12.30
C GLU A 76 -0.14 -7.37 -10.94
N ALA A 77 0.07 -6.07 -10.83
CA ALA A 77 0.46 -5.44 -9.58
C ALA A 77 -0.57 -5.63 -8.45
N PHE A 78 -1.87 -5.48 -8.74
CA PHE A 78 -2.91 -5.73 -7.73
C PHE A 78 -3.04 -7.20 -7.35
N THR A 79 -2.78 -8.11 -8.28
CA THR A 79 -2.72 -9.55 -8.00
C THR A 79 -1.57 -9.85 -7.03
N TRP A 80 -0.37 -9.35 -7.32
CA TRP A 80 0.80 -9.48 -6.43
C TRP A 80 0.56 -8.82 -5.07
N LEU A 81 -0.03 -7.62 -5.04
CA LEU A 81 -0.35 -6.90 -3.80
C LEU A 81 -1.29 -7.72 -2.91
N THR A 82 -2.39 -8.20 -3.47
CA THR A 82 -3.39 -8.96 -2.71
C THR A 82 -2.83 -10.32 -2.28
N GLY A 83 -2.03 -10.98 -3.13
CA GLY A 83 -1.31 -12.20 -2.77
C GLY A 83 -0.34 -11.99 -1.60
N ALA A 84 0.45 -10.92 -1.63
CA ALA A 84 1.36 -10.56 -0.54
C ALA A 84 0.63 -10.29 0.78
N ILE A 85 -0.52 -9.60 0.73
CA ILE A 85 -1.37 -9.38 1.92
C ILE A 85 -1.86 -10.73 2.48
N GLY A 86 -2.35 -11.62 1.62
CA GLY A 86 -2.81 -12.96 2.03
C GLY A 86 -1.70 -13.79 2.65
N LEU A 87 -0.50 -13.80 2.04
CA LEU A 87 0.67 -14.48 2.60
C LEU A 87 1.09 -13.90 3.95
N GLY A 88 1.10 -12.58 4.08
CA GLY A 88 1.41 -11.91 5.35
C GLY A 88 0.41 -12.26 6.46
N LEU A 89 -0.89 -12.31 6.14
CA LEU A 89 -1.93 -12.72 7.08
C LEU A 89 -1.75 -14.17 7.52
N ALA A 90 -1.47 -15.08 6.59
CA ALA A 90 -1.24 -16.49 6.91
C ALA A 90 -0.03 -16.64 7.84
N LEU A 91 1.14 -16.10 7.46
CA LEU A 91 2.35 -16.13 8.28
C LEU A 91 2.14 -15.49 9.65
N GLY A 92 1.48 -14.33 9.69
CA GLY A 92 1.17 -13.62 10.93
C GLY A 92 0.26 -14.43 11.85
N SER A 93 -0.82 -15.01 11.33
CA SER A 93 -1.75 -15.85 12.12
C SER A 93 -1.08 -17.12 12.64
N THR A 94 -0.23 -17.76 11.84
CA THR A 94 0.51 -18.96 12.24
C THR A 94 1.51 -18.62 13.35
N ALA A 95 2.31 -17.57 13.18
CA ALA A 95 3.27 -17.14 14.19
C ALA A 95 2.58 -16.69 15.49
N ALA A 96 1.48 -15.93 15.38
CA ALA A 96 0.72 -15.49 16.54
C ALA A 96 0.10 -16.68 17.28
N GLY A 97 -0.51 -17.63 16.57
CA GLY A 97 -1.09 -18.84 17.16
C GLY A 97 -0.06 -19.66 17.95
N GLN A 98 1.09 -19.96 17.32
CA GLN A 98 2.19 -20.67 17.98
C GLN A 98 2.66 -19.96 19.26
N LEU A 99 2.78 -18.63 19.22
CA LEU A 99 3.24 -17.86 20.36
C LEU A 99 2.19 -17.81 21.49
N ILE A 100 0.91 -17.77 21.13
CA ILE A 100 -0.21 -17.84 22.06
C ILE A 100 -0.25 -19.21 22.75
N ASP A 101 -0.10 -20.29 21.99
CA ASP A 101 -0.16 -21.67 22.50
C ASP A 101 0.98 -21.94 23.51
N HIS A 102 2.19 -21.43 23.26
CA HIS A 102 3.35 -21.67 24.11
C HIS A 102 3.51 -20.68 25.26
N SER A 103 3.12 -19.42 25.06
CA SER A 103 3.54 -18.32 25.94
C SER A 103 2.40 -17.41 26.38
N GLY A 104 1.16 -17.73 25.99
CA GLY A 104 -0.05 -17.05 26.43
C GLY A 104 -0.53 -15.92 25.50
N PRO A 105 -1.75 -15.41 25.72
CA PRO A 105 -2.46 -14.53 24.77
C PRO A 105 -1.77 -13.20 24.50
N SER A 106 -1.18 -12.58 25.54
CA SER A 106 -0.45 -11.32 25.40
C SER A 106 0.67 -11.46 24.38
N LEU A 107 1.35 -12.61 24.37
CA LEU A 107 2.50 -12.88 23.53
C LEU A 107 2.18 -12.80 22.04
N GLY A 108 1.01 -13.30 21.62
CA GLY A 108 0.53 -13.19 20.25
C GLY A 108 0.49 -11.76 19.69
N PHE A 109 0.25 -10.74 20.53
CA PHE A 109 0.18 -9.35 20.06
C PHE A 109 1.54 -8.75 19.68
N THR A 110 2.67 -9.31 20.14
CA THR A 110 3.99 -8.87 19.66
C THR A 110 4.19 -9.16 18.19
N VAL A 111 3.56 -10.21 17.63
CA VAL A 111 3.67 -10.52 16.20
C VAL A 111 3.12 -9.38 15.36
N ALA A 112 2.01 -8.76 15.78
CA ALA A 112 1.45 -7.58 15.13
C ALA A 112 2.38 -6.37 15.25
N LEU A 113 2.99 -6.14 16.42
CA LEU A 113 3.97 -5.07 16.62
C LEU A 113 5.22 -5.26 15.76
N ILE A 114 5.81 -6.45 15.75
CA ILE A 114 7.01 -6.75 14.97
C ILE A 114 6.71 -6.66 13.48
N GLY A 115 5.61 -7.26 13.02
CA GLY A 115 5.22 -7.25 11.61
C GLY A 115 4.94 -5.84 11.09
N SER A 116 4.16 -5.05 11.83
CA SER A 116 3.91 -3.65 11.48
C SER A 116 5.18 -2.81 11.60
N GLY A 117 6.02 -3.00 12.62
CA GLY A 117 7.31 -2.32 12.75
C GLY A 117 8.24 -2.56 11.55
N LEU A 118 8.38 -3.82 11.12
CA LEU A 118 9.16 -4.17 9.93
C LEU A 118 8.58 -3.52 8.66
N GLY A 119 7.26 -3.49 8.52
CA GLY A 119 6.63 -2.81 7.39
C GLY A 119 6.82 -1.28 7.42
N LEU A 120 6.87 -0.65 8.60
CA LEU A 120 7.19 0.77 8.71
C LEU A 120 8.65 1.04 8.32
N VAL A 121 9.58 0.19 8.76
CA VAL A 121 10.99 0.28 8.36
C VAL A 121 11.11 0.14 6.84
N ALA A 122 10.44 -0.83 6.23
CA ALA A 122 10.41 -1.00 4.78
C ALA A 122 9.82 0.25 4.08
N LEU A 123 8.71 0.80 4.59
CA LEU A 123 8.07 1.98 4.03
C LEU A 123 8.98 3.23 4.11
N VAL A 124 9.68 3.41 5.23
CA VAL A 124 10.59 4.55 5.44
C VAL A 124 11.85 4.40 4.57
N THR A 125 12.42 3.19 4.48
CA THR A 125 13.62 2.94 3.66
C THR A 125 13.33 3.03 2.16
N MET A 126 12.17 2.55 1.71
CA MET A 126 11.76 2.59 0.30
C MET A 126 11.00 3.87 -0.07
N ARG A 127 10.92 4.86 0.83
CA ARG A 127 10.12 6.07 0.59
C ARG A 127 10.51 6.80 -0.69
N ASP A 128 11.79 6.81 -1.05
CA ASP A 128 12.27 7.56 -2.22
C ASP A 128 11.88 6.88 -3.55
N LEU A 129 11.68 5.56 -3.55
CA LEU A 129 11.13 4.84 -4.69
C LEU A 129 9.68 5.24 -5.00
N LEU A 130 8.95 5.73 -3.99
CA LEU A 130 7.61 6.28 -4.17
C LEU A 130 7.63 7.69 -4.83
N LEU A 131 8.80 8.27 -5.15
CA LEU A 131 8.94 9.56 -5.87
C LEU A 131 9.14 9.36 -7.37
N SER A 132 9.70 8.21 -7.76
CA SER A 132 10.34 8.07 -9.07
C SER A 132 9.45 7.37 -10.09
N ARG A 133 8.69 8.19 -10.82
CA ARG A 133 8.48 8.03 -12.25
C ARG A 133 8.36 9.40 -12.90
N GLY A 134 9.49 10.08 -13.05
CA GLY A 134 9.62 11.06 -14.13
C GLY A 134 9.32 10.32 -15.44
N PRO A 135 8.55 10.92 -16.38
CA PRO A 135 8.22 10.25 -17.62
C PRO A 135 9.51 9.98 -18.38
N SER A 136 9.97 8.72 -18.34
CA SER A 136 10.77 8.16 -19.42
C SER A 136 9.85 8.01 -20.63
N SER A 137 9.44 9.15 -21.18
CA SER A 137 9.07 9.26 -22.57
C SER A 137 10.32 8.88 -23.35
N ARG A 138 10.51 7.57 -23.54
CA ARG A 138 11.11 7.10 -24.78
C ARG A 138 10.15 7.55 -25.87
N THR A 139 10.31 8.81 -26.25
CA THR A 139 9.87 9.30 -27.55
C THR A 139 10.58 8.36 -28.52
N VAL A 140 9.83 7.44 -29.13
CA VAL A 140 10.25 6.74 -30.33
C VAL A 140 10.28 7.81 -31.43
N ALA A 141 11.28 8.68 -31.37
CA ALA A 141 11.71 9.49 -32.49
C ALA A 141 12.51 8.55 -33.39
N GLY A 142 11.85 7.99 -34.39
CA GLY A 142 12.49 7.11 -35.36
C GLY A 142 11.49 6.20 -36.06
N GLY A 143 10.72 6.77 -36.99
CA GLY A 143 9.82 5.98 -37.84
C GLY A 143 8.70 6.77 -38.53
N ALA A 144 8.84 8.08 -38.70
CA ALA A 144 7.96 8.88 -39.56
C ALA A 144 8.81 9.60 -40.62
N ALA A 145 9.56 8.83 -41.41
CA ALA A 145 10.10 9.25 -42.70
C ALA A 145 10.25 7.98 -43.55
N VAL A 146 9.87 8.05 -44.83
CA VAL A 146 9.61 6.94 -45.77
C VAL A 146 8.22 6.34 -45.56
N SER A 147 7.18 6.56 -46.36
CA SER A 147 7.05 7.22 -47.66
C SER A 147 5.54 7.49 -47.87
N ARG A 148 5.10 8.74 -47.80
CA ARG A 148 3.87 9.16 -48.49
C ARG A 148 4.28 9.45 -49.92
N GLU A 149 4.08 8.49 -50.81
CA GLU A 149 4.10 8.74 -52.24
C GLU A 149 2.79 9.49 -52.57
N PRO A 150 2.84 10.75 -53.06
CA PRO A 150 1.65 11.44 -53.50
C PRO A 150 1.25 10.91 -54.87
N ALA A 151 0.13 10.20 -54.91
CA ALA A 151 -0.67 10.09 -56.12
C ALA A 151 -1.22 11.48 -56.46
N GLU A 152 -0.73 12.08 -57.55
CA GLU A 152 -1.50 12.74 -58.61
C GLU A 152 -0.71 13.83 -59.36
N ALA A 153 -0.90 13.85 -60.68
CA ALA A 153 -0.81 15.00 -61.58
C ALA A 153 0.54 15.36 -62.25
N ALA A 154 0.89 14.58 -63.27
CA ALA A 154 1.27 15.10 -64.59
C ALA A 154 0.55 14.21 -65.64
N ARG A 155 -0.48 14.60 -66.41
CA ARG A 155 -0.88 15.90 -66.97
C ARG A 155 0.26 16.69 -67.61
N ARG A 156 1.05 16.01 -68.45
CA ARG A 156 1.78 16.51 -69.64
C ARG A 156 2.01 15.27 -70.52
N GLY A 157 1.65 15.17 -71.78
CA GLY A 157 1.02 16.04 -72.78
C GLY A 157 0.76 15.18 -74.01
#